data_AF-A0A6V7KV07-F1
#
_entry.id   AF-A0A6V7KV07-F1
#
_cell.length_a   1.000
_cell.length_b   1.000
_cell.length_c   1.000
_cell.angle_alpha   90.00
_cell.angle_beta   90.00
_cell.angle_gamma   90.00
#
_symmetry.space_group_name_H-M   'P 1'
#
loop_
_entity.id
_entity.type
_entity.pdbx_description
1 polymer ?
#
loop_
_entity_poly.entity_id
_entity_poly.type
_entity_poly.pdbx_seq_one_letter_code
_entity_poly.pdbx_strand_id
1 'polypeptide(L)'
;LERERLEIERIRNLTEEERRQEARLNPKVITNKAAKGKYKFLQKFYHRGAFYLDKDETIFKRDFSGATLEDHFDKTVLPKVMQVKNFGRSGRTKYTHLVDQDTTQFDSPWISETAQNLKFHSNQAAGMKGGFDRPSLKKRK
;
A
#
# COMPACT_ATOMS: atom_id res chain seq x y z
N LEU A 1 -18.44 21.14 5.16
CA LEU A 1 -17.74 21.84 6.25
C LEU A 1 -18.19 21.42 7.65
N GLU A 2 -19.38 21.78 8.16
CA GLU A 2 -19.78 21.36 9.52
C GLU A 2 -19.98 19.84 9.65
N ARG A 3 -20.64 19.21 8.68
CA ARG A 3 -20.80 17.75 8.63
C ARG A 3 -19.46 17.00 8.59
N GLU A 4 -18.52 17.47 7.78
CA GLU A 4 -17.17 16.87 7.69
C GLU A 4 -16.40 17.05 9.00
N ARG A 5 -16.52 18.19 9.67
CA ARG A 5 -15.88 18.42 10.99
C ARG A 5 -16.44 17.46 12.04
N LEU A 6 -17.77 17.31 12.12
CA LEU A 6 -18.43 16.37 13.03
C LEU A 6 -18.04 14.92 12.75
N GLU A 7 -17.91 14.55 11.47
CA GLU A 7 -17.48 13.21 11.07
C GLU A 7 -16.01 12.95 11.43
N ILE A 8 -15.13 13.94 11.25
CA ILE A 8 -13.73 13.87 11.69
C ILE A 8 -13.64 13.73 13.21
N GLU A 9 -14.42 14.51 13.97
CA GLU A 9 -14.45 14.40 15.43
C GLU A 9 -14.98 13.05 15.91
N ARG A 10 -16.00 12.50 15.25
CA ARG A 10 -16.49 11.13 15.49
C ARG A 10 -15.36 10.11 15.30
N ILE A 11 -14.69 10.13 14.15
CA ILE A 11 -13.60 9.18 13.83
C ILE A 11 -12.44 9.29 14.82
N ARG A 12 -12.14 10.52 15.26
CA ARG A 12 -11.10 10.80 16.25
C ARG A 12 -11.44 10.26 17.63
N ASN A 13 -12.71 10.14 17.97
CA ASN A 13 -13.18 9.68 19.28
C ASN A 13 -13.48 8.17 19.30
N LEU A 14 -13.55 7.50 18.15
CA LEU A 14 -13.65 6.03 18.07
C LEU A 14 -12.37 5.36 18.58
N THR A 15 -12.56 4.22 19.25
CA THR A 15 -11.47 3.31 19.61
C THR A 15 -10.88 2.63 18.38
N GLU A 16 -9.67 2.07 18.49
CA GLU A 16 -9.02 1.39 17.36
C GLU A 16 -9.80 0.14 16.92
N GLU A 17 -10.47 -0.54 17.85
CA GLU A 17 -11.33 -1.70 17.56
C GLU A 17 -12.56 -1.28 16.75
N GLU A 18 -13.26 -0.22 17.19
CA GLU A 18 -14.42 0.32 16.48
C GLU A 18 -14.04 0.86 15.10
N ARG A 19 -12.88 1.53 14.98
CA ARG A 19 -12.36 2.03 13.70
C ARG A 19 -12.12 0.90 12.70
N ARG A 20 -11.56 -0.22 13.16
CA ARG A 20 -11.33 -1.40 12.32
C ARG A 20 -12.63 -2.05 11.88
N GLN A 21 -13.61 -2.16 12.80
CA GLN A 21 -14.94 -2.66 12.46
C GLN A 21 -15.66 -1.75 11.46
N GLU A 22 -15.61 -0.44 11.67
CA GLU A 22 -16.21 0.53 10.76
C GLU A 22 -15.54 0.50 9.37
N ALA A 23 -14.22 0.40 9.29
CA ALA A 23 -13.51 0.24 8.02
C ALA A 23 -13.89 -1.06 7.30
N ARG A 24 -14.24 -2.12 8.04
CA ARG A 24 -14.72 -3.39 7.48
C ARG A 24 -16.16 -3.30 6.97
N LEU A 25 -17.03 -2.60 7.71
CA LEU A 25 -18.44 -2.41 7.34
C LEU A 25 -18.61 -1.38 6.22
N ASN A 26 -17.80 -0.33 6.23
CA ASN A 26 -17.82 0.79 5.29
C ASN A 26 -16.49 0.85 4.51
N PRO A 27 -16.25 -0.08 3.57
CA PRO A 27 -15.05 -0.04 2.77
C PRO A 27 -15.01 1.22 1.90
N LYS A 28 -13.83 1.82 1.77
CA LYS A 28 -13.64 3.02 0.93
C LYS A 28 -14.04 2.73 -0.52
N VAL A 29 -15.07 3.40 -1.01
CA VAL A 29 -15.50 3.31 -2.40
C VAL A 29 -14.51 4.09 -3.27
N ILE A 30 -13.77 3.38 -4.12
CA ILE A 30 -12.85 3.98 -5.09
C ILE A 30 -13.56 4.00 -6.43
N THR A 31 -14.13 5.14 -6.80
CA THR A 31 -14.86 5.35 -8.06
C THR A 31 -13.95 5.17 -9.28
N ASN A 32 -12.69 5.58 -9.17
CA ASN A 32 -11.70 5.58 -10.25
C ASN A 32 -10.77 4.36 -10.25
N LYS A 33 -11.23 3.22 -9.73
CA LYS A 33 -10.42 1.99 -9.67
C LYS A 33 -10.21 1.42 -11.07
N ALA A 34 -9.02 1.61 -11.63
CA ALA A 34 -8.65 1.02 -12.91
C ALA A 34 -8.50 -0.51 -12.77
N ALA A 35 -9.00 -1.26 -13.76
CA ALA A 35 -8.65 -2.65 -13.93
C ALA A 35 -7.15 -2.73 -14.28
N LYS A 36 -6.36 -3.34 -13.42
CA LYS A 36 -4.94 -3.61 -13.66
C LYS A 36 -4.78 -5.11 -13.85
N GLY A 37 -4.22 -5.50 -14.99
CA GLY A 37 -3.78 -6.86 -15.26
C GLY A 37 -2.49 -7.22 -14.52
N LYS A 38 -2.05 -8.46 -14.72
CA LYS A 38 -0.78 -8.97 -14.18
C LYS A 38 0.36 -8.48 -15.07
N TYR A 39 1.26 -7.67 -14.50
CA TYR A 39 2.46 -7.21 -15.18
C TYR A 39 3.45 -8.36 -15.40
N LYS A 40 4.16 -8.32 -16.54
CA LYS A 40 5.30 -9.18 -16.83
C LYS A 40 6.55 -8.72 -16.07
N PHE A 41 7.53 -9.63 -15.95
CA PHE A 41 8.80 -9.33 -15.29
C PHE A 41 9.54 -8.19 -16.01
N LEU A 42 9.94 -7.16 -15.24
CA LEU A 42 10.59 -5.92 -15.71
C LEU A 42 9.77 -5.07 -16.70
N GLN A 43 8.46 -5.31 -16.83
CA GLN A 43 7.58 -4.50 -17.65
C GLN A 43 7.56 -3.04 -17.18
N LYS A 44 7.54 -2.09 -18.12
CA LYS A 44 7.44 -0.67 -17.78
C LYS A 44 6.05 -0.33 -17.27
N PHE A 45 6.02 0.30 -16.09
CA PHE A 45 4.80 0.90 -15.57
C PHE A 45 4.52 2.24 -16.25
N TYR A 46 3.30 2.38 -16.78
CA TYR A 46 2.79 3.64 -17.28
C TYR A 46 1.75 4.19 -16.31
N HIS A 47 2.02 5.38 -15.78
CA HIS A 47 1.06 6.09 -14.93
C HIS A 47 -0.03 6.71 -15.81
N ARG A 48 -1.30 6.35 -15.59
CA ARG A 48 -2.46 6.86 -16.35
C ARG A 48 -2.60 8.39 -16.34
N GLY A 49 -2.01 9.04 -15.33
CA GLY A 49 -2.17 10.47 -15.06
C GLY A 49 -3.04 10.69 -13.82
N ALA A 50 -2.90 11.85 -13.19
CA ALA A 50 -3.72 12.27 -12.03
C ALA A 50 -4.73 13.38 -12.39
N PHE A 51 -4.57 14.00 -13.56
CA PHE A 51 -5.40 15.10 -14.03
C PHE A 51 -6.59 14.59 -14.85
N TYR A 52 -7.66 15.37 -14.90
CA TYR A 52 -8.87 15.11 -15.72
C TYR A 52 -9.58 13.78 -15.44
N LEU A 53 -9.37 13.20 -14.25
CA LEU A 53 -10.06 11.99 -13.78
C LEU A 53 -11.40 12.29 -13.09
N ASP A 54 -11.80 13.56 -13.05
CA ASP A 54 -13.12 14.02 -12.63
C ASP A 54 -14.18 13.71 -13.69
N LYS A 55 -13.80 13.76 -14.97
CA LYS A 55 -14.65 13.39 -16.09
C LYS A 55 -14.62 11.88 -16.29
N ASP A 56 -15.81 11.29 -16.28
CA ASP A 56 -15.99 9.85 -16.26
C ASP A 56 -15.91 9.23 -17.68
N GLU A 57 -14.89 9.63 -18.44
CA GLU A 57 -14.70 9.23 -19.83
C GLU A 57 -14.23 7.77 -19.93
N THR A 58 -14.81 7.03 -20.88
CA THR A 58 -14.53 5.61 -21.07
C THR A 58 -13.08 5.32 -21.44
N ILE A 59 -12.38 6.28 -22.05
CA ILE A 59 -10.97 6.15 -22.44
C ILE A 59 -10.05 5.95 -21.22
N PHE A 60 -10.34 6.59 -20.10
CA PHE A 60 -9.53 6.48 -18.88
C PHE A 60 -9.81 5.20 -18.10
N LYS A 61 -10.88 4.48 -18.42
CA LYS A 61 -11.24 3.19 -17.78
C LYS A 61 -10.57 1.99 -18.43
N ARG A 62 -9.85 2.19 -19.53
CA ARG A 62 -9.12 1.13 -20.25
C ARG A 62 -7.99 0.57 -19.41
N ASP A 63 -7.61 -0.67 -19.73
CA ASP A 63 -6.45 -1.30 -19.13
C ASP A 63 -5.15 -0.77 -19.75
N PHE A 64 -4.38 -0.03 -18.95
CA PHE A 64 -3.06 0.51 -19.33
C PHE A 64 -1.90 -0.36 -18.83
N SER A 65 -2.19 -1.54 -18.28
CA SER A 65 -1.17 -2.49 -17.79
C SER A 65 -0.66 -3.45 -18.87
N GLY A 66 -1.14 -3.32 -20.11
CA GLY A 66 -0.69 -4.15 -21.23
C GLY A 66 0.81 -4.03 -21.51
N ALA A 67 1.42 -5.13 -21.94
CA ALA A 67 2.81 -5.14 -22.39
C ALA A 67 2.94 -4.31 -23.68
N THR A 68 3.97 -3.47 -23.73
CA THR A 68 4.24 -2.57 -24.85
C THR A 68 5.61 -2.82 -25.45
N LEU A 69 5.72 -2.85 -26.78
CA LEU A 69 6.99 -2.96 -27.52
C LEU A 69 7.92 -4.07 -26.96
N GLU A 70 9.02 -3.67 -26.31
CA GLU A 70 10.04 -4.56 -25.75
C GLU A 70 9.53 -5.49 -24.63
N ASP A 71 8.38 -5.17 -24.02
CA ASP A 71 7.81 -5.96 -22.93
C ASP A 71 6.96 -7.14 -23.43
N HIS A 72 6.79 -7.31 -24.75
CA HIS A 72 6.18 -8.52 -25.29
C HIS A 72 7.02 -9.77 -25.02
N PHE A 73 8.36 -9.62 -25.05
CA PHE A 73 9.31 -10.69 -24.78
C PHE A 73 9.39 -11.06 -23.29
N ASP A 74 9.54 -12.34 -22.99
CA ASP A 74 9.68 -12.82 -21.62
C ASP A 74 11.12 -12.68 -21.11
N LYS A 75 11.34 -11.66 -20.29
CA LYS A 75 12.64 -11.31 -19.71
C LYS A 75 13.09 -12.27 -18.61
N THR A 76 12.25 -13.22 -18.17
CA THR A 76 12.62 -14.22 -17.15
C THR A 76 13.57 -15.29 -17.68
N VAL A 77 13.52 -15.56 -19.00
CA VAL A 77 14.38 -16.53 -19.68
C VAL A 77 15.83 -16.03 -19.81
N LEU A 78 16.05 -14.73 -19.62
CA LEU A 78 17.38 -14.13 -19.68
C LEU A 78 18.26 -14.59 -18.50
N PRO A 79 19.60 -14.68 -18.68
CA PRO A 79 20.52 -14.91 -17.58
C PRO A 79 20.36 -13.88 -16.47
N LYS A 80 20.55 -14.27 -15.20
CA LYS A 80 20.30 -13.40 -14.03
C LYS A 80 21.01 -12.05 -14.10
N VAL A 81 22.22 -12.00 -14.66
CA VAL A 81 23.00 -10.76 -14.83
C VAL A 81 22.34 -9.78 -15.81
N MET A 82 21.56 -10.29 -16.77
CA MET A 82 20.79 -9.52 -17.75
C MET A 82 19.36 -9.20 -17.29
N GLN A 83 18.88 -9.81 -16.20
CA GLN A 83 17.55 -9.57 -15.61
C GLN A 83 17.49 -8.22 -14.87
N VAL A 84 17.90 -7.16 -15.54
CA VAL A 84 17.94 -5.78 -15.03
C VAL A 84 17.46 -4.84 -16.12
N LYS A 85 16.81 -3.75 -15.74
CA LYS A 85 16.28 -2.78 -16.71
C LYS A 85 17.44 -2.03 -17.38
N ASN A 86 17.44 -1.90 -18.71
CA ASN A 86 18.49 -1.22 -19.50
C ASN A 86 19.90 -1.84 -19.37
N PHE A 87 20.01 -3.17 -19.46
CA PHE A 87 21.31 -3.87 -19.46
C PHE A 87 22.33 -3.22 -20.42
N GLY A 88 23.58 -3.04 -19.96
CA GLY A 88 24.67 -2.44 -20.75
C GLY A 88 24.75 -0.90 -20.74
N ARG A 89 23.79 -0.17 -20.14
CA ARG A 89 23.88 1.29 -19.99
C ARG A 89 24.65 1.70 -18.73
N SER A 90 25.42 2.79 -18.80
CA SER A 90 26.19 3.32 -17.66
C SER A 90 25.32 3.76 -16.48
N GLY A 91 24.12 4.28 -16.74
CA GLY A 91 23.14 4.71 -15.72
C GLY A 91 22.13 3.63 -15.30
N ARG A 92 22.47 2.35 -15.47
CA ARG A 92 21.54 1.25 -15.21
C ARG A 92 21.27 1.04 -13.72
N THR A 93 20.01 0.81 -13.36
CA THR A 93 19.63 0.37 -12.01
C THR A 93 20.16 -1.03 -11.71
N LYS A 94 20.65 -1.25 -10.48
CA LYS A 94 21.13 -2.56 -10.00
C LYS A 94 19.99 -3.47 -9.51
N TYR A 95 18.85 -2.89 -9.20
CA TYR A 95 17.67 -3.55 -8.61
C TYR A 95 16.59 -3.82 -9.66
N THR A 96 15.77 -4.84 -9.40
CA THR A 96 14.71 -5.31 -10.31
C THR A 96 13.33 -4.79 -9.91
N HIS A 97 12.77 -5.34 -8.84
CA HIS A 97 11.49 -4.97 -8.24
C HIS A 97 11.56 -5.07 -6.72
N LEU A 98 10.67 -4.35 -6.02
CA LEU A 98 10.69 -4.27 -4.56
C LEU A 98 10.66 -5.65 -3.88
N VAL A 99 9.91 -6.60 -4.44
CA VAL A 99 9.79 -7.96 -3.90
C VAL A 99 11.14 -8.69 -3.84
N ASP A 100 12.07 -8.41 -4.76
CA ASP A 100 13.42 -9.01 -4.78
C ASP A 100 14.36 -8.36 -3.76
N GLN A 101 13.97 -7.20 -3.23
CA GLN A 101 14.70 -6.46 -2.20
C GLN A 101 13.96 -6.46 -0.86
N ASP A 102 12.83 -7.17 -0.78
CA ASP A 102 12.03 -7.29 0.42
C ASP A 102 12.71 -8.29 1.37
N THR A 103 13.18 -7.79 2.51
CA THR A 103 13.83 -8.58 3.55
C THR A 103 12.84 -9.01 4.64
N THR A 104 11.55 -8.76 4.46
CA THR A 104 10.50 -9.17 5.40
C THR A 104 10.49 -10.68 5.57
N GLN A 105 10.73 -11.15 6.78
CA GLN A 105 10.69 -12.57 7.13
C GLN A 105 9.31 -12.93 7.65
N PHE A 106 8.42 -13.42 6.77
CA PHE A 106 7.05 -13.81 7.14
C PHE A 106 7.01 -14.94 8.18
N ASP A 107 8.05 -15.77 8.25
CA ASP A 107 8.20 -16.84 9.24
C ASP A 107 8.78 -16.37 10.59
N SER A 108 8.98 -15.05 10.76
CA SER A 108 9.49 -14.49 12.01
C SER A 108 8.52 -14.80 13.16
N PRO A 109 9.03 -15.35 14.30
CA PRO A 109 8.22 -15.58 15.48
C PRO A 109 7.53 -14.34 16.04
N TRP A 110 7.96 -13.13 15.65
CA TRP A 110 7.35 -11.87 16.08
C TRP A 110 6.11 -11.47 15.27
N ILE A 111 5.96 -12.03 14.06
CA ILE A 111 4.85 -11.73 13.13
C ILE A 111 3.72 -12.75 13.29
N SER A 112 4.01 -13.97 13.76
CA SER A 112 2.99 -15.00 13.89
C SER A 112 1.89 -14.61 14.88
N GLU A 113 0.63 -14.86 14.52
CA GLU A 113 -0.54 -14.57 15.36
C GLU A 113 -0.76 -15.64 16.44
N THR A 114 0.31 -16.03 17.14
CA THR A 114 0.22 -16.98 18.24
C THR A 114 -0.38 -16.27 19.47
N ALA A 115 -1.15 -16.99 20.29
CA ALA A 115 -1.72 -16.45 21.52
C ALA A 115 -0.68 -15.81 22.46
N GLN A 116 0.55 -16.32 22.47
CA GLN A 116 1.67 -15.76 23.23
C GLN A 116 2.11 -14.40 22.66
N ASN A 117 2.19 -14.27 21.34
CA ASN A 117 2.57 -13.02 20.67
C ASN A 117 1.50 -11.95 20.83
N LEU A 118 0.22 -12.31 20.72
CA LEU A 118 -0.89 -11.39 20.99
C LEU A 118 -0.84 -10.84 22.42
N LYS A 119 -0.56 -11.70 23.41
CA LYS A 119 -0.37 -11.29 24.81
C LYS A 119 0.87 -10.41 25.01
N PHE A 120 1.97 -10.72 24.33
CA PHE A 120 3.18 -9.90 24.37
C PHE A 120 2.91 -8.52 23.75
N HIS A 121 2.29 -8.48 22.57
CA HIS A 121 1.93 -7.23 21.89
C HIS A 121 0.96 -6.39 22.73
N SER A 122 -0.08 -6.98 23.32
CA SER A 122 -1.03 -6.21 24.14
C SER A 122 -0.40 -5.66 25.44
N ASN A 123 0.50 -6.40 26.06
CA ASN A 123 0.99 -6.08 27.40
C ASN A 123 2.34 -5.37 27.42
N GLN A 124 3.22 -5.67 26.46
CA GLN A 124 4.62 -5.22 26.44
C GLN A 124 4.93 -4.29 25.26
N ALA A 125 4.17 -4.34 24.16
CA ALA A 125 4.43 -3.41 23.06
C ALA A 125 3.94 -1.99 23.42
N ALA A 126 4.81 -1.01 23.15
CA ALA A 126 4.49 0.39 23.35
C ALA A 126 3.34 0.82 22.41
N GLY A 127 2.39 1.60 22.93
CA GLY A 127 1.26 2.13 22.15
C GLY A 127 0.09 1.18 21.92
N MET A 128 0.13 -0.05 22.45
CA MET A 128 -0.97 -1.02 22.38
C MET A 128 -1.99 -0.89 23.53
N LYS A 129 -1.71 -0.08 24.56
CA LYS A 129 -2.65 0.15 25.66
C LYS A 129 -3.85 0.97 25.15
N GLY A 130 -5.05 0.40 25.23
CA GLY A 130 -6.29 1.06 24.87
C GLY A 130 -6.55 2.28 25.77
N GLY A 131 -6.30 3.47 25.25
CA GLY A 131 -6.41 4.73 26.00
C GLY A 131 -5.37 5.73 25.54
N PHE A 132 -5.65 6.43 24.43
CA PHE A 132 -4.83 7.57 24.01
C PHE A 132 -5.36 8.83 24.68
N ASP A 133 -4.84 9.15 25.86
CA ASP A 133 -5.08 10.45 26.47
C ASP A 133 -4.34 11.50 25.65
N ARG A 134 -5.09 12.35 24.93
CA ARG A 134 -4.49 13.43 24.16
C ARG A 134 -3.81 14.37 25.16
N PRO A 135 -2.50 14.65 25.04
CA PRO A 135 -1.84 15.55 25.97
C PRO A 135 -2.58 16.89 25.94
N SER A 136 -3.16 17.29 27.08
CA SER A 136 -3.87 18.55 27.19
C SER A 136 -2.91 19.70 26.95
N LEU A 137 -3.27 20.70 26.14
CA LEU A 137 -2.43 21.88 25.88
C LEU A 137 -2.01 22.64 27.16
N LYS A 138 -2.71 22.42 28.28
CA LYS A 138 -2.35 23.04 29.56
C LYS A 138 -1.60 22.05 30.43
N LYS A 139 -0.35 22.40 30.74
CA LYS A 139 0.42 21.80 31.82
C LYS A 139 -0.39 21.95 33.12
N ARG A 140 -0.78 20.85 33.76
CA ARG A 140 -1.33 20.90 35.13
C ARG A 140 -0.26 21.56 36.01
N LYS A 141 -0.65 22.64 36.69
CA LYS A 141 0.18 23.37 37.64
C LYS A 141 0.35 22.54 38.91
#